data_AF-A0AB36X6Y8-F1
#
_entry.id   AF-A0AB36X6Y8-F1
#
_cell.length_a   1.000
_cell.length_b   1.000
_cell.length_c   1.000
_cell.angle_alpha   90.00
_cell.angle_beta   90.00
_cell.angle_gamma   90.00
#
_symmetry.space_group_name_H-M   'P 1'
#
loop_
_entity.id
_entity.type
_entity.pdbx_description
1 polymer ?
#
loop_
_entity_poly.entity_id
_entity_poly.type
_entity_poly.pdbx_seq_one_letter_code
_entity_poly.pdbx_strand_id
1 'polypeptide(L)'
;LGIVVWMLTELAIMATDIAEVIGAAIALYLLFRIPLVIAVLVTVLDVLVLLLLTKIGLRKIEAIVVALILVILLVFVYQVALSDPNMGALLKGFIPTGETFASSPSINGMSPSQVALGIIGAKVMRQ
;
A
#
# COMPACT_ATOMS: atom_id res chain seq x y z
N LEU A 1 -25.49 13.31 -13.15
CA LEU A 1 -24.87 12.59 -12.00
C LEU A 1 -23.82 11.57 -12.46
N GLY A 2 -24.12 10.69 -13.43
CA GLY A 2 -23.18 9.64 -13.89
C GLY A 2 -21.82 10.15 -14.38
N ILE A 3 -21.78 11.24 -15.16
CA ILE A 3 -20.52 11.83 -15.66
C ILE A 3 -19.62 12.32 -14.52
N VAL A 4 -20.21 12.88 -13.45
CA VAL A 4 -19.46 13.37 -12.29
C VAL A 4 -18.84 12.20 -11.51
N VAL A 5 -19.60 11.11 -11.32
CA VAL A 5 -19.08 9.90 -10.65
C VAL A 5 -17.98 9.25 -11.50
N TRP A 6 -18.17 9.19 -12.82
CA TRP A 6 -17.16 8.66 -13.73
C TRP A 6 -15.84 9.44 -13.64
N MET A 7 -15.89 10.78 -13.69
CA MET A 7 -14.68 11.60 -13.53
C MET A 7 -14.00 11.40 -12.18
N LEU A 8 -14.76 11.27 -11.08
CA LEU A 8 -14.20 11.02 -9.75
C LEU A 8 -13.52 9.65 -9.66
N THR A 9 -14.11 8.61 -10.25
CA THR A 9 -13.51 7.27 -10.30
C THR A 9 -12.24 7.25 -11.14
N GLU A 10 -12.23 7.92 -12.29
CA GLU A 10 -11.04 8.03 -13.14
C GLU A 10 -9.87 8.69 -12.40
N LEU A 11 -10.15 9.77 -11.66
CA LEU A 11 -9.16 10.47 -10.85
C LEU A 11 -8.65 9.60 -9.69
N ALA A 12 -9.52 8.80 -9.07
CA ALA A 12 -9.14 7.88 -8.00
C ALA A 12 -8.23 6.74 -8.51
N ILE A 13 -8.50 6.19 -9.69
CA ILE A 13 -7.67 5.18 -10.32
C ILE A 13 -6.31 5.79 -10.69
N MET A 14 -6.28 6.98 -11.28
CA MET A 14 -5.05 7.70 -11.59
C MET A 14 -4.19 7.97 -10.35
N ALA A 15 -4.81 8.34 -9.22
CA ALA A 15 -4.09 8.54 -7.97
C ALA A 15 -3.45 7.24 -7.44
N THR A 16 -4.11 6.10 -7.63
CA THR A 16 -3.58 4.78 -7.25
C THR A 16 -2.41 4.37 -8.14
N ASP A 17 -2.53 4.59 -9.46
CA ASP A 17 -1.46 4.32 -10.44
C ASP A 17 -0.20 5.16 -10.18
N ILE A 18 -0.38 6.45 -9.86
CA ILE A 18 0.74 7.33 -9.45
C ILE A 18 1.49 6.75 -8.24
N ALA A 19 0.78 6.22 -7.25
CA ALA A 19 1.40 5.61 -6.07
C ALA A 19 2.19 4.34 -6.42
N GLU A 20 1.67 3.52 -7.33
CA GLU A 20 2.34 2.29 -7.82
C GLU A 20 3.63 2.62 -8.57
N VAL A 21 3.59 3.57 -9.51
CA VAL A 21 4.75 4.01 -10.29
C VAL A 21 5.85 4.59 -9.39
N ILE A 22 5.49 5.44 -8.43
CA ILE A 22 6.46 6.02 -7.49
C ILE A 22 7.07 4.92 -6.61
N GLY A 23 6.26 4.00 -6.10
CA GLY A 23 6.72 2.88 -5.28
C GLY A 23 7.70 1.97 -6.02
N ALA A 24 7.36 1.57 -7.25
CA ALA A 24 8.20 0.73 -8.09
C ALA A 24 9.51 1.45 -8.49
N ALA A 25 9.46 2.73 -8.84
CA ALA A 25 10.65 3.51 -9.19
C ALA A 25 11.62 3.64 -8.00
N ILE A 26 11.11 3.91 -6.80
CA ILE A 26 11.92 3.96 -5.58
C ILE A 26 12.50 2.57 -5.24
N ALA A 27 11.71 1.49 -5.40
CA ALA A 27 12.20 0.14 -5.18
C ALA A 27 13.36 -0.22 -6.12
N LEU A 28 13.27 0.11 -7.41
CA LEU A 28 14.35 -0.06 -8.38
C LEU A 28 15.59 0.78 -8.04
N TYR A 29 15.39 2.02 -7.60
CA TYR A 29 16.46 2.90 -7.14
C TYR A 29 17.19 2.30 -5.92
N LEU A 30 16.46 1.77 -4.94
CA LEU A 30 17.05 1.20 -3.72
C LEU A 30 17.74 -0.14 -3.98
N LEU A 31 17.16 -1.00 -4.83
CA LEU A 31 17.64 -2.35 -5.08
C LEU A 31 18.83 -2.39 -6.05
N PHE A 32 18.75 -1.63 -7.15
CA PHE A 32 19.73 -1.67 -8.24
C PHE A 32 20.55 -0.39 -8.38
N ARG A 33 20.28 0.64 -7.57
CA ARG A 33 20.94 1.96 -7.65
C ARG A 33 20.78 2.64 -9.03
N ILE A 34 19.71 2.31 -9.75
CA ILE A 34 19.38 2.91 -11.06
C ILE A 34 18.85 4.33 -10.82
N PRO A 35 19.29 5.35 -11.59
CA PRO A 35 18.76 6.72 -11.49
C PRO A 35 17.23 6.78 -11.60
N LEU A 36 16.59 7.63 -10.79
CA LEU A 36 15.12 7.69 -10.66
C LEU A 36 14.40 7.90 -12.01
N VAL A 37 14.96 8.75 -12.88
CA VAL A 37 14.39 9.02 -14.21
C VAL A 37 14.33 7.74 -15.05
N ILE A 38 15.38 6.92 -15.02
CA ILE A 38 15.43 5.65 -15.74
C ILE A 38 14.48 4.64 -15.09
N ALA A 39 14.40 4.62 -13.76
CA ALA A 39 13.49 3.74 -13.04
C ALA A 39 12.01 4.00 -13.42
N VAL A 40 11.59 5.26 -13.51
CA VAL A 40 10.23 5.64 -13.98
C VAL A 40 10.00 5.27 -15.45
N LEU A 41 11.02 5.36 -16.31
CA LEU A 41 10.86 4.90 -17.69
C LEU A 41 10.71 3.37 -17.78
N VAL A 42 11.38 2.63 -16.89
CA VAL A 42 11.24 1.18 -16.81
C VAL A 42 9.85 0.79 -16.30
N THR A 43 9.26 1.54 -15.37
CA THR A 43 7.90 1.23 -14.92
C THR A 43 6.89 1.29 -16.05
N VAL A 44 7.02 2.15 -17.07
CA VAL A 44 6.13 2.15 -18.26
C VAL A 44 6.06 0.78 -18.97
N LEU A 45 7.08 -0.06 -18.82
CA LEU A 45 7.07 -1.42 -19.38
C LEU A 45 6.12 -2.37 -18.63
N ASP A 46 5.63 -2.02 -17.44
CA ASP A 46 4.66 -2.81 -16.67
C ASP A 46 3.34 -3.01 -17.41
N VAL A 47 2.87 -2.02 -18.19
CA VAL A 47 1.69 -2.12 -19.04
C VAL A 47 1.87 -3.22 -20.08
N LEU A 48 3.08 -3.35 -20.64
CA LEU A 48 3.40 -4.42 -21.59
C LEU A 48 3.42 -5.79 -20.89
N VAL A 49 3.92 -5.84 -19.66
CA VAL A 49 3.90 -7.06 -18.82
C VAL A 49 2.45 -7.47 -18.53
N LEU A 50 1.59 -6.51 -18.16
CA LEU A 50 0.15 -6.75 -17.94
C LEU A 50 -0.54 -7.26 -19.21
N LEU A 51 -0.32 -6.61 -20.35
CA LEU A 51 -0.85 -7.06 -21.64
C LEU A 51 -0.41 -8.49 -21.99
N LEU A 52 0.84 -8.85 -21.71
CA LEU A 52 1.32 -10.21 -21.88
C LEU A 52 0.64 -11.18 -20.91
N LEU A 53 0.43 -10.77 -19.65
CA LEU A 53 -0.22 -11.56 -18.61
C LEU A 53 -1.68 -11.89 -18.96
N THR A 54 -2.41 -10.99 -19.61
CA THR A 54 -3.80 -11.26 -20.04
C THR A 54 -3.90 -12.46 -21.00
N LYS A 55 -2.86 -12.78 -21.76
CA LYS A 55 -2.82 -13.95 -22.66
C LYS A 55 -2.62 -15.29 -21.95
N ILE A 56 -2.18 -15.26 -20.69
CA ILE A 56 -1.74 -16.46 -19.93
C ILE A 56 -2.93 -17.16 -19.24
N GLY A 57 -4.08 -16.48 -19.13
CA GLY A 57 -5.34 -17.01 -18.61
C GLY A 57 -5.59 -16.69 -17.13
N LEU A 58 -6.85 -16.48 -16.75
CA LEU A 58 -7.27 -15.95 -15.44
C LEU A 58 -6.72 -16.72 -14.23
N ARG A 59 -6.73 -18.06 -14.27
CA ARG A 59 -6.25 -18.88 -13.14
C ARG A 59 -4.78 -18.65 -12.80
N LYS A 60 -3.94 -18.35 -13.80
CA LYS A 60 -2.52 -18.10 -13.59
C LYS A 60 -2.27 -16.68 -13.06
N ILE A 61 -3.05 -15.71 -13.52
CA ILE A 61 -2.98 -14.33 -13.02
C ILE A 61 -3.34 -14.30 -11.54
N GLU A 62 -4.40 -14.99 -11.13
CA GLU A 62 -4.81 -15.09 -9.73
C GLU A 62 -3.69 -15.68 -8.86
N ALA A 63 -3.03 -16.76 -9.31
CA ALA A 63 -1.91 -17.35 -8.59
C ALA A 63 -0.71 -16.39 -8.46
N ILE A 64 -0.42 -15.58 -9.48
CA ILE A 64 0.64 -14.56 -9.43
C ILE A 64 0.30 -13.49 -8.39
N VAL A 65 -0.94 -12.99 -8.38
CA VAL A 65 -1.38 -11.98 -7.41
C VAL A 65 -1.26 -12.51 -5.98
N VAL A 66 -1.71 -13.74 -5.72
CA VAL A 66 -1.57 -14.38 -4.40
C VAL A 66 -0.10 -14.54 -4.01
N ALA A 67 0.75 -14.95 -4.96
CA ALA A 67 2.19 -15.05 -4.71
C ALA A 67 2.81 -13.70 -4.33
N LEU A 68 2.46 -12.61 -5.03
CA LEU A 68 2.94 -11.25 -4.72
C LEU A 68 2.51 -10.80 -3.32
N ILE A 69 1.24 -11.03 -2.95
CA ILE A 69 0.73 -10.72 -1.60
C ILE A 69 1.50 -11.50 -0.54
N LEU A 70 1.76 -12.79 -0.77
CA LEU A 70 2.51 -13.63 0.16
C LEU A 70 3.97 -13.17 0.30
N VAL A 71 4.62 -12.76 -0.78
CA VAL A 71 6.00 -12.23 -0.72
C VAL A 71 6.06 -11.01 0.19
N ILE A 72 5.18 -10.02 0.00
CA ILE A 72 5.15 -8.81 0.82
C ILE A 72 4.87 -9.15 2.29
N LEU A 73 3.89 -10.03 2.53
CA LEU A 73 3.53 -10.47 3.88
C LEU A 73 4.69 -11.18 4.58
N LEU A 74 5.35 -12.13 3.91
CA LEU A 74 6.48 -12.86 4.48
C LEU A 74 7.67 -11.95 4.80
N VAL A 75 7.97 -10.98 3.93
CA VAL A 75 9.04 -10.01 4.16
C VAL A 75 8.76 -9.16 5.41
N PHE A 76 7.52 -8.71 5.62
CA PHE A 76 7.17 -7.96 6.82
C PHE A 76 7.12 -8.83 8.08
N VAL A 77 6.53 -10.02 8.02
CA VAL A 77 6.49 -10.94 9.16
C VAL A 77 7.90 -11.33 9.59
N TYR A 78 8.79 -11.59 8.64
CA TYR A 78 10.20 -11.90 8.93
C TYR A 78 10.88 -10.74 9.67
N GLN A 79 10.72 -9.50 9.20
CA GLN A 79 11.29 -8.32 9.86
C GLN A 79 10.73 -8.12 11.28
N VAL A 80 9.41 -8.31 11.47
CA VAL A 80 8.77 -8.20 12.78
C VAL A 80 9.27 -9.30 13.71
N ALA A 81 9.42 -10.54 13.24
CA ALA A 81 9.93 -11.65 14.05
C ALA A 81 11.38 -11.40 14.52
N LEU A 82 12.22 -10.80 13.68
CA LEU A 82 13.59 -10.41 14.06
C LEU A 82 13.64 -9.24 15.04
N SER A 83 12.59 -8.42 15.12
CA SER A 83 12.53 -7.22 15.95
C SER A 83 12.27 -7.50 17.44
N ASP A 84 12.11 -8.77 17.83
CA ASP A 84 11.71 -9.25 19.17
C ASP A 84 10.61 -8.38 19.83
N PRO A 85 9.39 -8.35 19.24
CA PRO A 85 8.36 -7.47 19.72
C PRO A 85 7.78 -7.98 21.03
N ASN A 86 7.46 -7.07 21.95
CA ASN A 86 6.74 -7.43 23.16
C ASN A 86 5.30 -7.88 22.79
N MET A 87 5.09 -9.20 22.73
CA MET A 87 3.80 -9.80 22.40
C MET A 87 2.67 -9.36 23.34
N GLY A 88 2.98 -9.12 24.62
CA GLY A 88 2.00 -8.65 25.60
C GLY A 88 1.51 -7.22 25.33
N ALA A 89 2.41 -6.33 24.90
CA ALA A 89 2.04 -4.98 24.47
C ALA A 89 1.29 -4.99 23.13
N LEU A 90 1.70 -5.86 22.19
CA LEU A 90 1.05 -6.02 20.90
C LEU A 90 -0.40 -6.47 21.05
N LEU A 91 -0.66 -7.50 21.88
CA LEU A 91 -2.02 -7.97 22.18
C LEU A 91 -2.88 -6.91 22.90
N LYS A 92 -2.28 -6.12 23.80
CA LYS A 92 -2.98 -4.98 24.42
C LYS A 92 -3.37 -3.92 23.39
N GLY A 93 -2.55 -3.69 22.36
CA GLY A 93 -2.85 -2.76 21.26
C GLY A 93 -4.03 -3.19 20.38
N PHE A 94 -4.38 -4.48 20.34
CA PHE A 94 -5.61 -4.95 19.67
C PHE A 94 -6.89 -4.60 20.43
N ILE A 95 -6.79 -4.29 21.73
CA ILE A 95 -7.93 -3.92 22.56
C ILE A 95 -8.22 -2.43 22.32
N PRO A 96 -9.43 -2.05 21.88
CA PRO A 96 -9.77 -0.65 21.67
C PRO A 96 -9.79 0.09 23.02
N THR A 97 -8.89 1.05 23.20
CA THR A 97 -8.84 1.93 24.38
C THR A 97 -9.42 3.31 24.07
N GLY A 98 -9.95 3.98 25.09
CA GLY A 98 -10.42 5.37 24.98
C GLY A 98 -9.32 6.36 24.60
N GLU A 99 -8.05 5.99 24.81
CA GLU A 99 -6.87 6.76 24.43
C GLU A 99 -6.74 6.95 22.91
N THR A 100 -7.28 6.04 22.10
CA THR A 100 -7.30 6.18 20.63
C THR A 100 -8.16 7.36 20.17
N PHE A 101 -9.15 7.76 20.98
CA PHE A 101 -10.01 8.92 20.72
C PHE A 101 -9.53 10.19 21.44
N ALA A 102 -8.46 10.11 22.22
CA ALA A 102 -7.94 11.25 22.95
C ALA A 102 -7.18 12.22 22.01
N SER A 103 -7.29 13.51 22.31
CA SER A 103 -6.55 14.58 21.63
C SER A 103 -5.17 14.84 22.25
N SER A 104 -4.82 14.12 23.32
CA SER A 104 -3.54 14.22 24.01
C SER A 104 -3.10 12.83 24.49
N PRO A 105 -1.79 12.52 24.45
CA PRO A 105 -0.67 13.37 24.04
C PRO A 105 -0.53 13.45 22.51
N SER A 106 -0.14 14.61 21.99
CA SER A 106 0.29 14.74 20.59
C SER A 106 1.76 14.35 20.47
N ILE A 107 2.05 13.38 19.60
CA ILE A 107 3.42 12.95 19.32
C ILE A 107 3.76 13.47 17.92
N ASN A 108 4.82 14.28 17.80
CA ASN A 108 5.22 14.90 16.54
C ASN A 108 4.10 15.67 15.82
N GLY A 109 3.21 16.32 16.58
CA GLY A 109 2.09 17.10 16.05
C GLY A 109 0.90 16.26 15.55
N MET A 110 0.95 14.93 15.67
CA MET A 110 -0.17 14.03 15.36
C MET A 110 -0.85 13.60 16.66
N SER A 111 -2.16 13.83 16.79
CA SER A 111 -2.94 13.26 17.89
C SER A 111 -3.38 11.82 17.56
N PRO A 112 -3.57 10.96 18.58
CA PRO A 112 -4.11 9.60 18.38
C PRO A 112 -5.42 9.61 17.58
N SER A 113 -6.31 10.57 17.88
CA SER A 113 -7.57 10.75 17.16
C SER A 113 -7.41 11.10 15.68
N GLN A 114 -6.41 11.91 15.31
CA GLN A 114 -6.13 12.25 13.91
C GLN A 114 -5.62 11.04 13.13
N VAL A 115 -4.72 10.25 13.73
CA VAL A 115 -4.21 9.01 13.12
C VAL A 115 -5.33 7.98 12.97
N ALA A 116 -6.15 7.80 14.00
CA ALA A 116 -7.30 6.89 13.97
C ALA A 116 -8.30 7.30 12.88
N LEU A 117 -8.67 8.58 12.80
CA LEU A 117 -9.58 9.09 11.78
C LEU A 117 -8.98 8.94 10.37
N GLY A 118 -7.68 9.15 10.21
CA GLY A 118 -6.96 8.94 8.96
C GLY A 118 -6.99 7.48 8.49
N ILE A 119 -6.74 6.52 9.39
CA ILE A 119 -6.82 5.08 9.07
C ILE A 119 -8.25 4.68 8.71
N ILE A 120 -9.25 5.16 9.45
CA ILE A 120 -10.67 4.88 9.16
C ILE A 120 -11.06 5.47 7.80
N GLY A 121 -10.66 6.71 7.51
CA GLY A 121 -10.92 7.37 6.22
C GLY A 121 -10.26 6.64 5.04
N ALA A 122 -9.03 6.15 5.23
CA ALA A 122 -8.29 5.43 4.18
C ALA A 122 -8.90 4.06 3.83
N LYS A 123 -9.61 3.39 4.74
CA LYS A 123 -10.24 2.09 4.44
C LYS A 123 -11.41 2.17 3.46
N VAL A 124 -11.97 3.36 3.22
CA VAL A 124 -13.04 3.55 2.24
C VAL A 124 -12.42 3.90 0.88
N MET A 125 -11.70 2.96 0.28
CA MET A 125 -11.36 3.07 -1.14
C MET A 125 -12.57 2.63 -1.95
N ARG A 126 -13.16 3.53 -2.74
CA ARG A 126 -14.16 3.14 -3.74
C ARG A 126 -13.42 2.43 -4.87
N GLN A 127 -13.59 1.12 -4.99
CA GLN A 127 -13.51 0.45 -6.29
C GLN A 127 -14.75 0.81 -7.11
#